data_AF-B4IQN4-F1
#
_entry.id   AF-B4IQN4-F1
#
_cell.length_a   1.000
_cell.length_b   1.000
_cell.length_c   1.000
_cell.angle_alpha   90.00
_cell.angle_beta   90.00
_cell.angle_gamma   90.00
#
_symmetry.space_group_name_H-M   'P 1'
#
loop_
_entity.id
_entity.type
_entity.pdbx_description
1 polymer ?
#
loop_
_entity_poly.entity_id
_entity_poly.type
_entity_poly.pdbx_seq_one_letter_code
_entity_poly.pdbx_strand_id
1 'polypeptide(L)'
;LNPSWQETGVDIEDRFRQAMDTAGREFVDNVVEVSCSWIAARDHVREALKNAKSVHPTGEILVLKNFCPWKSHLFDLEKEYKVEGVPKLVVFNNGTSWRVAGVSVTPSSFLGRKFLPTPWRGLRDDELCEKASIKDLLFIHHNGFIGGAKTEEAAMLLAKKSIEWTEEQNNN
;
A
#
# COMPACT_ATOMS: atom_id res chain seq x y z
N LEU A 1 6.07 22.58 32.61
CA LEU A 1 7.51 22.26 32.60
C LEU A 1 7.97 22.18 34.05
N ASN A 2 8.61 21.09 34.45
CA ASN A 2 8.95 20.93 35.87
C ASN A 2 10.12 21.85 36.25
N PRO A 3 10.03 22.55 37.40
CA PRO A 3 11.16 23.31 37.91
C PRO A 3 12.30 22.37 38.30
N SER A 4 13.54 22.87 38.19
CA SER A 4 14.70 22.15 38.68
C SER A 4 14.79 22.24 40.20
N TRP A 5 15.56 21.32 40.82
CA TRP A 5 15.77 21.30 42.27
C TRP A 5 16.47 22.55 42.84
N GLN A 6 17.03 23.41 41.98
CA GLN A 6 17.70 24.67 42.35
C GLN A 6 16.82 25.91 42.18
N GLU A 7 15.70 25.81 41.47
CA GLU A 7 14.81 26.96 41.23
C GLU A 7 13.90 27.19 42.44
N THR A 8 13.92 28.42 42.99
CA THR A 8 13.07 28.83 44.11
C THR A 8 12.14 29.96 43.66
N GLY A 9 10.92 30.02 44.19
CA GLY A 9 9.94 31.07 43.85
C GLY A 9 9.26 30.91 42.48
N VAL A 10 9.28 29.71 41.89
CA VAL A 10 8.66 29.46 40.58
C VAL A 10 7.14 29.38 40.69
N ASP A 11 6.44 30.11 39.81
CA ASP A 11 5.00 29.97 39.63
C ASP A 11 4.69 28.66 38.88
N ILE A 12 4.12 27.70 39.61
CA ILE A 12 3.77 26.38 39.09
C ILE A 12 2.65 26.47 38.04
N GLU A 13 1.72 27.40 38.20
CA GLU A 13 0.58 27.58 37.28
C GLU A 13 1.07 28.11 35.93
N ASP A 14 2.00 29.07 35.92
CA ASP A 14 2.62 29.53 34.69
C ASP A 14 3.46 28.43 34.02
N ARG A 15 4.18 27.61 34.80
CA ARG A 15 4.89 26.42 34.27
C ARG A 15 3.94 25.38 33.69
N PHE A 16 2.78 25.21 34.29
CA PHE A 16 1.73 24.32 33.79
C PHE A 16 1.15 24.84 32.47
N ARG A 17 0.84 26.13 32.38
CA ARG A 17 0.39 26.79 31.14
C ARG A 17 1.40 26.65 30.01
N GLN A 18 2.69 26.87 30.28
CA GLN A 18 3.76 26.66 29.30
C GLN A 18 3.84 25.21 28.81
N ALA A 19 3.63 24.23 29.69
CA ALA A 19 3.56 22.82 29.30
C ALA A 19 2.32 22.53 28.44
N MET A 20 1.15 23.03 28.81
CA MET A 20 -0.09 22.86 28.04
C MET A 20 0.04 23.45 26.64
N ASP A 21 0.62 24.65 26.54
CA ASP A 21 0.83 25.35 25.28
C ASP A 21 1.85 24.61 24.38
N THR A 22 2.89 24.03 24.98
CA THR A 22 3.87 23.20 24.24
C THR A 22 3.25 21.89 23.75
N ALA A 23 2.54 21.17 24.63
CA ALA A 23 1.84 19.95 24.26
C ALA A 23 0.71 20.21 23.24
N GLY A 24 0.03 21.34 23.36
CA GLY A 24 -1.01 21.78 22.43
C GLY A 24 -0.45 22.05 21.04
N ARG A 25 0.68 22.76 20.94
CA ARG A 25 1.39 22.94 19.67
C ARG A 25 1.83 21.62 19.06
N GLU A 26 2.51 20.78 19.84
CA GLU A 26 2.98 19.47 19.37
C GLU A 26 1.81 18.60 18.88
N PHE A 27 0.67 18.62 19.58
CA PHE A 27 -0.53 17.93 19.13
C PHE A 27 -1.05 18.47 17.80
N VAL A 28 -1.20 19.80 17.67
CA VAL A 28 -1.69 20.42 16.43
C VAL A 28 -0.74 20.12 15.26
N ASP A 29 0.57 20.25 15.46
CA ASP A 29 1.57 19.99 14.44
C ASP A 29 1.50 18.52 13.98
N ASN A 30 1.41 17.57 14.92
CA ASN A 30 1.23 16.15 14.59
C ASN A 30 -0.08 15.88 13.84
N VAL A 31 -1.19 16.49 14.25
CA VAL A 31 -2.49 16.34 13.57
C VAL A 31 -2.41 16.88 12.15
N VAL A 32 -1.80 18.05 11.95
CA VAL A 32 -1.62 18.65 10.63
C VAL A 32 -0.71 17.78 9.76
N GLU A 33 0.40 17.28 10.30
CA GLU A 33 1.33 16.41 9.57
C GLU A 33 0.65 15.10 9.12
N VAL A 34 -0.03 14.41 10.04
CA VAL A 34 -0.77 13.18 9.74
C VAL A 34 -1.88 13.46 8.73
N SER A 35 -2.60 14.58 8.87
CA SER A 35 -3.67 14.96 7.95
C SER A 35 -3.13 15.25 6.55
N CYS A 36 -2.04 16.02 6.45
CA CYS A 36 -1.38 16.31 5.18
C CYS A 36 -0.85 15.03 4.51
N SER A 37 -0.23 14.14 5.28
CA SER A 37 0.25 12.84 4.80
C SER A 37 -0.91 11.96 4.29
N TRP A 38 -2.03 11.93 5.02
CA TRP A 38 -3.24 11.19 4.63
C TRP A 38 -3.90 11.76 3.38
N ILE A 39 -3.98 13.09 3.25
CA ILE A 39 -4.50 13.77 2.06
C ILE A 39 -3.59 13.50 0.86
N ALA A 40 -2.27 13.59 1.02
CA ALA A 40 -1.32 13.28 -0.04
C ALA A 40 -1.42 11.82 -0.51
N ALA A 41 -1.55 10.87 0.43
CA ALA A 41 -1.78 9.47 0.11
C ALA A 41 -3.10 9.27 -0.67
N ARG A 42 -4.18 9.94 -0.26
CA ARG A 42 -5.46 9.92 -0.99
C ARG A 42 -5.30 10.43 -2.43
N ASP A 43 -4.62 11.55 -2.61
CA ASP A 43 -4.42 12.15 -3.91
C ASP A 43 -3.59 11.25 -4.83
N HIS A 44 -2.56 10.61 -4.28
CA HIS A 44 -1.73 9.65 -5.02
C HIS A 44 -2.53 8.44 -5.51
N VAL A 45 -3.37 7.85 -4.64
CA VAL A 45 -4.24 6.72 -5.02
C VAL A 45 -5.29 7.16 -6.05
N ARG A 46 -5.84 8.37 -5.93
CA ARG A 46 -6.80 8.92 -6.89
C ARG A 46 -6.19 9.06 -8.27
N GLU A 47 -4.96 9.57 -8.35
CA GLU A 47 -4.24 9.69 -9.62
C GLU A 47 -3.99 8.31 -10.25
N ALA A 48 -3.53 7.33 -9.45
CA ALA A 48 -3.34 5.97 -9.92
C ALA A 48 -4.65 5.34 -10.44
N LEU A 49 -5.77 5.58 -9.75
CA LEU A 49 -7.09 5.10 -10.17
C LEU A 49 -7.54 5.73 -11.49
N LYS A 50 -7.34 7.04 -11.66
CA LYS A 50 -7.65 7.75 -12.92
C LYS A 50 -6.81 7.24 -14.09
N ASN A 51 -5.54 6.92 -13.84
CA ASN A 51 -4.60 6.44 -14.85
C ASN A 51 -4.64 4.91 -15.05
N ALA A 52 -5.45 4.18 -14.28
CA ALA A 52 -5.49 2.72 -14.28
C ALA A 52 -5.71 2.12 -15.68
N LYS A 53 -6.59 2.72 -16.47
CA LYS A 53 -6.90 2.24 -17.84
C LYS A 53 -5.73 2.41 -18.82
N SER A 54 -4.84 3.38 -18.58
CA SER A 54 -3.61 3.55 -19.35
C SER A 54 -2.55 2.51 -18.99
N VAL A 55 -2.58 2.00 -17.76
CA VAL A 55 -1.70 0.92 -17.28
C VAL A 55 -2.16 -0.45 -17.78
N HIS A 56 -3.45 -0.72 -17.61
CA HIS A 56 -4.09 -1.97 -18.04
C HIS A 56 -5.50 -1.65 -18.55
N PRO A 57 -5.91 -2.07 -19.77
CA PRO A 57 -7.15 -1.61 -20.39
C PRO A 57 -8.42 -1.78 -19.55
N THR A 58 -8.48 -2.81 -18.69
CA THR A 58 -9.62 -3.07 -17.80
C THR A 58 -9.62 -2.19 -16.54
N GLY A 59 -8.52 -1.52 -16.21
CA GLY A 59 -8.33 -0.78 -14.95
C GLY A 59 -8.05 -1.66 -13.73
N GLU A 60 -7.80 -2.96 -13.92
CA GLU A 60 -7.59 -3.92 -12.82
C GLU A 60 -6.23 -3.80 -12.12
N ILE A 61 -5.28 -3.06 -12.69
CA ILE A 61 -3.94 -2.85 -12.14
C ILE A 61 -3.75 -1.37 -11.82
N LEU A 62 -3.40 -1.07 -10.58
CA LEU A 62 -2.96 0.27 -10.15
C LEU A 62 -1.45 0.30 -9.97
N VAL A 63 -0.82 1.40 -10.32
CA VAL A 63 0.62 1.63 -10.08
C VAL A 63 0.79 2.84 -9.18
N LEU A 64 1.47 2.64 -8.05
CA LEU A 64 1.87 3.68 -7.12
C LEU A 64 3.39 3.82 -7.18
N LYS A 65 3.89 4.99 -7.60
CA LYS A 65 5.33 5.22 -7.75
C LYS A 65 6.08 5.09 -6.42
N ASN A 66 5.43 5.47 -5.33
CA ASN A 66 5.93 5.30 -3.97
C ASN A 66 4.86 4.63 -3.11
N PHE A 67 5.29 3.88 -2.10
CA PHE A 67 4.37 3.32 -1.13
C PHE A 67 3.65 4.41 -0.33
N CYS A 68 2.35 4.24 -0.18
CA CYS A 68 1.51 4.98 0.76
C CYS A 68 0.45 4.03 1.36
N PRO A 69 -0.21 4.38 2.47
CA PRO A 69 -1.32 3.60 3.00
C PRO A 69 -2.54 3.68 2.06
N TRP A 70 -2.57 2.84 1.03
CA TRP A 70 -3.53 2.98 -0.08
C TRP A 70 -4.89 2.33 0.16
N LYS A 71 -5.00 1.33 1.04
CA LYS A 71 -6.18 0.47 1.16
C LYS A 71 -7.47 1.25 1.44
N SER A 72 -7.52 1.99 2.55
CA SER A 72 -8.69 2.79 2.96
C SER A 72 -9.09 3.77 1.85
N HIS A 73 -8.12 4.53 1.34
CA HIS A 73 -8.34 5.49 0.27
C HIS A 73 -8.91 4.86 -0.99
N LEU A 74 -8.39 3.70 -1.40
CA LEU A 74 -8.87 2.99 -2.57
C LEU A 74 -10.34 2.59 -2.40
N PHE A 75 -10.73 2.02 -1.26
CA PHE A 75 -12.12 1.64 -1.01
C PHE A 75 -13.09 2.84 -1.04
N ASP A 76 -12.67 4.00 -0.54
CA ASP A 76 -13.49 5.22 -0.62
C ASP A 76 -13.56 5.77 -2.04
N LEU A 77 -12.43 5.81 -2.76
CA LEU A 77 -12.36 6.30 -4.13
C LEU A 77 -13.13 5.40 -5.10
N GLU A 78 -13.09 4.09 -4.93
CA GLU A 78 -13.84 3.16 -5.77
C GLU A 78 -15.34 3.47 -5.77
N LYS A 79 -15.90 3.82 -4.59
CA LYS A 79 -17.30 4.24 -4.46
C LYS A 79 -17.55 5.59 -5.11
N GLU A 80 -16.67 6.56 -4.87
CA GLU A 80 -16.78 7.92 -5.46
C GLU A 80 -16.75 7.89 -6.99
N TYR A 81 -15.89 7.05 -7.58
CA TYR A 81 -15.72 6.92 -9.02
C TYR A 81 -16.57 5.81 -9.66
N LYS A 82 -17.37 5.08 -8.85
CA LYS A 82 -18.24 3.97 -9.29
C LYS A 82 -17.47 2.87 -10.04
N VAL A 83 -16.32 2.48 -9.51
CA VAL A 83 -15.42 1.44 -10.04
C VAL A 83 -15.12 0.35 -9.01
N GLU A 84 -16.05 0.15 -8.08
CA GLU A 84 -15.99 -0.88 -7.04
C GLU A 84 -15.71 -2.27 -7.65
N GLY A 85 -14.71 -2.96 -7.09
CA GLY A 85 -14.31 -4.29 -7.54
C GLY A 85 -13.44 -4.33 -8.79
N VAL A 86 -13.24 -3.21 -9.50
CA VAL A 86 -12.41 -3.17 -10.72
C VAL A 86 -10.92 -3.32 -10.39
N PRO A 87 -10.29 -2.50 -9.54
CA PRO A 87 -8.92 -2.73 -9.12
C PRO A 87 -8.75 -4.10 -8.42
N LYS A 88 -7.81 -4.90 -8.90
CA LYS A 88 -7.53 -6.25 -8.38
C LYS A 88 -6.13 -6.37 -7.83
N LEU A 89 -5.15 -5.71 -8.46
CA LEU A 89 -3.75 -5.71 -8.04
C LEU A 89 -3.23 -4.27 -7.94
N VAL A 90 -2.37 -4.03 -6.95
CA VAL A 90 -1.64 -2.78 -6.77
C VAL A 90 -0.15 -3.07 -6.86
N VAL A 91 0.51 -2.39 -7.79
CA VAL A 91 1.96 -2.40 -7.98
C VAL A 91 2.54 -1.18 -7.31
N PHE A 92 3.53 -1.35 -6.44
CA PHE A 92 4.15 -0.21 -5.76
C PHE A 92 5.62 -0.44 -5.41
N ASN A 93 6.39 0.63 -5.37
CA ASN A 93 7.77 0.60 -4.88
C ASN A 93 7.79 0.76 -3.35
N ASN A 94 8.48 -0.13 -2.64
CA ASN A 94 8.61 -0.08 -1.18
C ASN A 94 9.89 0.61 -0.68
N GLY A 95 10.60 1.32 -1.57
CA GLY A 95 11.87 2.00 -1.32
C GLY A 95 13.10 1.20 -1.77
N THR A 96 13.02 -0.13 -1.83
CA THR A 96 14.14 -1.00 -2.23
C THR A 96 13.81 -1.91 -3.40
N SER A 97 12.53 -2.21 -3.60
CA SER A 97 12.07 -3.17 -4.59
C SER A 97 10.58 -2.93 -4.88
N TRP A 98 10.08 -3.60 -5.91
CA TRP A 98 8.68 -3.50 -6.30
C TRP A 98 7.85 -4.60 -5.66
N ARG A 99 6.60 -4.30 -5.40
CA ARG A 99 5.60 -5.21 -4.84
C ARG A 99 4.39 -5.27 -5.73
N VAL A 100 3.79 -6.45 -5.83
CA VAL A 100 2.49 -6.69 -6.45
C VAL A 100 1.59 -7.26 -5.37
N ALA A 101 0.58 -6.50 -4.93
CA ALA A 101 -0.32 -6.91 -3.85
C ALA A 101 -1.76 -7.03 -4.34
N GLY A 102 -2.47 -8.05 -3.85
CA GLY A 102 -3.90 -8.20 -4.09
C GLY A 102 -4.74 -7.17 -3.32
N VAL A 103 -5.75 -6.61 -3.98
CA VAL A 103 -6.78 -5.80 -3.32
C VAL A 103 -7.75 -6.76 -2.63
N SER A 104 -8.09 -6.48 -1.37
CA SER A 104 -9.03 -7.32 -0.63
C SER A 104 -10.47 -7.18 -1.14
N VAL A 105 -11.30 -8.21 -0.95
CA VAL A 105 -12.73 -8.16 -1.34
C VAL A 105 -13.50 -7.12 -0.51
N THR A 106 -13.13 -6.96 0.77
CA THR A 106 -13.63 -5.91 1.66
C THR A 106 -12.47 -5.32 2.47
N PRO A 107 -12.63 -4.14 3.12
CA PRO A 107 -11.54 -3.51 3.86
C PRO A 107 -10.92 -4.39 4.96
N SER A 108 -11.71 -5.27 5.58
CA SER A 108 -11.29 -6.15 6.67
C SER A 108 -11.00 -7.59 6.24
N SER A 109 -11.19 -7.94 4.96
CA SER A 109 -11.05 -9.32 4.49
C SER A 109 -9.59 -9.70 4.23
N PHE A 110 -9.26 -10.95 4.59
CA PHE A 110 -8.02 -11.61 4.18
C PHE A 110 -8.08 -12.20 2.76
N LEU A 111 -9.28 -12.25 2.16
CA LEU A 111 -9.47 -12.70 0.78
C LEU A 111 -9.20 -11.55 -0.20
N GLY A 112 -8.34 -11.82 -1.19
CA GLY A 112 -8.08 -10.93 -2.32
C GLY A 112 -9.11 -11.10 -3.43
N ARG A 113 -9.41 -10.02 -4.15
CA ARG A 113 -10.15 -10.03 -5.43
C ARG A 113 -9.39 -10.81 -6.50
N LYS A 114 -8.05 -10.81 -6.38
CA LYS A 114 -7.13 -11.61 -7.18
C LYS A 114 -5.93 -12.00 -6.32
N PHE A 115 -5.58 -13.28 -6.36
CA PHE A 115 -4.32 -13.79 -5.83
C PHE A 115 -3.34 -14.02 -6.98
N LEU A 116 -2.05 -13.96 -6.65
CA LEU A 116 -1.00 -14.37 -7.57
C LEU A 116 -1.14 -15.89 -7.86
N PRO A 117 -0.81 -16.34 -9.08
CA PRO A 117 -1.02 -17.71 -9.54
C PRO A 117 -0.51 -18.79 -8.61
N THR A 118 -1.34 -19.82 -8.38
CA THR A 118 -1.00 -20.95 -7.49
C THR A 118 0.36 -21.60 -7.78
N PRO A 119 0.75 -21.87 -9.05
CA PRO A 119 2.04 -22.51 -9.34
C PRO A 119 3.27 -21.69 -8.97
N TRP A 120 3.12 -20.40 -8.68
CA TRP A 120 4.23 -19.52 -8.32
C TRP A 120 4.34 -19.27 -6.81
N ARG A 121 3.32 -19.67 -6.05
CA ARG A 121 3.26 -19.37 -4.61
C ARG A 121 4.33 -20.13 -3.84
N GLY A 122 5.02 -19.42 -2.94
CA GLY A 122 6.12 -19.97 -2.15
C GLY A 122 7.46 -20.02 -2.89
N LEU A 123 7.48 -19.79 -4.20
CA LEU A 123 8.71 -19.77 -4.99
C LEU A 123 9.45 -18.44 -4.81
N ARG A 124 10.78 -18.48 -5.01
CA ARG A 124 11.68 -17.33 -4.87
C ARG A 124 12.74 -17.34 -5.96
N ASP A 125 13.34 -16.16 -6.19
CA ASP A 125 14.53 -15.96 -7.03
C ASP A 125 14.47 -16.73 -8.37
N ASP A 126 15.50 -17.51 -8.71
CA ASP A 126 15.66 -18.15 -10.02
C ASP A 126 14.54 -19.16 -10.32
N GLU A 127 14.12 -19.95 -9.33
CA GLU A 127 13.03 -20.93 -9.49
C GLU A 127 11.71 -20.23 -9.86
N LEU A 128 11.41 -19.11 -9.20
CA LEU A 128 10.26 -18.28 -9.54
C LEU A 128 10.42 -17.64 -10.92
N CYS A 129 11.60 -17.13 -11.24
CA CYS A 129 11.87 -16.50 -12.53
C CYS A 129 11.68 -17.48 -13.70
N GLU A 130 12.16 -18.71 -13.56
CA GLU A 130 11.99 -19.78 -14.54
C GLU A 130 10.53 -20.16 -14.68
N LYS A 131 9.85 -20.44 -13.55
CA LYS A 131 8.45 -20.88 -13.53
C LYS A 131 7.48 -19.85 -14.10
N ALA A 132 7.69 -18.57 -13.78
CA ALA A 132 6.88 -17.47 -14.29
C ALA A 132 7.35 -16.98 -15.67
N SER A 133 8.53 -17.42 -16.12
CA SER A 133 9.23 -16.90 -17.31
C SER A 133 9.29 -15.36 -17.30
N ILE A 134 9.70 -14.80 -16.15
CA ILE A 134 9.90 -13.37 -15.92
C ILE A 134 11.21 -13.23 -15.13
N LYS A 135 12.16 -12.44 -15.62
CA LYS A 135 13.40 -12.17 -14.91
C LYS A 135 13.17 -11.20 -13.74
N ASP A 136 14.09 -11.19 -12.79
CA ASP A 136 14.14 -10.23 -11.69
C ASP A 136 12.97 -10.31 -10.69
N LEU A 137 12.30 -11.46 -10.60
CA LEU A 137 11.38 -11.76 -9.51
C LEU A 137 12.16 -12.15 -8.24
N LEU A 138 11.63 -11.77 -7.09
CA LEU A 138 12.24 -12.01 -5.78
C LEU A 138 11.52 -13.11 -5.02
N PHE A 139 10.19 -13.03 -4.93
CA PHE A 139 9.38 -14.01 -4.22
C PHE A 139 7.89 -13.86 -4.53
N ILE A 140 7.13 -14.92 -4.26
CA ILE A 140 5.68 -14.84 -4.05
C ILE A 140 5.36 -15.51 -2.71
N HIS A 141 4.56 -14.83 -1.89
CA HIS A 141 4.11 -15.38 -0.62
C HIS A 141 3.30 -16.67 -0.83
N HIS A 142 3.38 -17.64 0.09
CA HIS A 142 2.69 -18.94 -0.04
C HIS A 142 1.16 -18.83 -0.23
N ASN A 143 0.53 -17.83 0.36
CA ASN A 143 -0.90 -17.52 0.15
C ASN A 143 -1.20 -16.71 -1.12
N GLY A 144 -0.18 -16.27 -1.87
CA GLY A 144 -0.34 -15.53 -3.12
C GLY A 144 -0.86 -14.09 -3.00
N PHE A 145 -0.99 -13.54 -1.79
CA PHE A 145 -1.53 -12.18 -1.62
C PHE A 145 -0.53 -11.07 -2.01
N ILE A 146 0.76 -11.38 -2.03
CA ILE A 146 1.83 -10.44 -2.39
C ILE A 146 3.01 -11.15 -3.06
N GLY A 147 3.64 -10.45 -3.99
CA GLY A 147 4.90 -10.83 -4.61
C GLY A 147 5.86 -9.66 -4.70
N GLY A 148 7.14 -9.95 -4.92
CA GLY A 148 8.21 -8.97 -5.03
C GLY A 148 9.02 -9.12 -6.30
N ALA A 149 9.49 -8.00 -6.85
CA ALA A 149 10.40 -7.95 -7.99
C ALA A 149 11.45 -6.84 -7.80
N LYS A 150 12.59 -6.94 -8.49
CA LYS A 150 13.65 -5.92 -8.42
C LYS A 150 13.29 -4.66 -9.22
N THR A 151 12.62 -4.83 -10.35
CA THR A 151 12.30 -3.74 -11.29
C THR A 151 10.80 -3.52 -11.42
N GLU A 152 10.42 -2.32 -11.89
CA GLU A 152 9.02 -1.98 -12.16
C GLU A 152 8.48 -2.87 -13.28
N GLU A 153 9.28 -3.09 -14.31
CA GLU A 153 8.94 -3.87 -15.49
C GLU A 153 8.61 -5.32 -15.10
N ALA A 154 9.44 -5.93 -14.24
CA ALA A 154 9.20 -7.29 -13.76
C ALA A 154 7.94 -7.38 -12.89
N ALA A 155 7.70 -6.40 -12.01
CA ALA A 155 6.47 -6.34 -11.22
C ALA A 155 5.22 -6.15 -12.10
N MET A 156 5.31 -5.32 -13.14
CA MET A 156 4.24 -5.09 -14.10
C MET A 156 3.94 -6.32 -14.94
N LEU A 157 4.96 -7.03 -15.42
CA LEU A 157 4.79 -8.31 -16.11
C LEU A 157 4.13 -9.35 -15.20
N LEU A 158 4.58 -9.43 -13.93
CA LEU A 158 3.98 -10.33 -12.95
C LEU A 158 2.50 -10.01 -12.73
N ALA A 159 2.16 -8.74 -12.56
CA ALA A 159 0.78 -8.30 -12.36
C ALA A 159 -0.10 -8.63 -13.57
N LYS A 160 0.36 -8.34 -14.79
CA LYS A 160 -0.37 -8.63 -16.04
C LYS A 160 -0.63 -10.12 -16.22
N LYS A 161 0.41 -10.95 -16.14
CA LYS A 161 0.24 -12.41 -16.23
C LYS A 161 -0.66 -12.93 -15.11
N SER A 162 -0.58 -12.34 -13.91
CA SER A 162 -1.48 -12.73 -12.82
C SER A 162 -2.94 -12.43 -13.15
N ILE A 163 -3.26 -11.23 -13.69
CA ILE A 163 -4.63 -10.90 -14.11
C ILE A 163 -5.16 -11.92 -15.12
N GLU A 164 -4.38 -12.21 -16.15
CA GLU A 164 -4.70 -13.17 -17.23
C GLU A 164 -4.80 -14.61 -16.74
N TRP A 165 -4.08 -14.97 -15.67
CA TRP A 165 -4.07 -16.33 -15.14
C TRP A 165 -5.45 -16.72 -14.59
N THR A 166 -6.12 -17.63 -15.29
CA THR A 166 -7.25 -18.38 -14.76
C THR A 166 -6.69 -19.61 -14.07
N GLU A 167 -7.04 -19.82 -12.80
CA GLU A 167 -6.69 -21.08 -12.13
C GLU A 167 -7.23 -22.24 -12.97
N GLU A 168 -6.39 -23.22 -13.31
CA GLU A 168 -6.88 -24.48 -13.83
C GLU A 168 -7.82 -25.06 -12.78
N GLN A 169 -9.08 -25.33 -13.15
CA GLN A 169 -9.98 -26.13 -12.32
C GLN A 169 -9.39 -27.54 -12.24
N ASN A 170 -8.47 -27.75 -11.30
CA ASN A 170 -8.15 -29.09 -10.83
C ASN A 170 -9.35 -29.58 -10.03
N ASN A 171 -10.36 -30.06 -10.76
CA ASN A 171 -11.36 -30.96 -10.23
C ASN A 171 -10.62 -32.22 -9.77
N ASN A 172 -10.33 -32.28 -8.47
CA ASN A 172 -10.10 -33.56 -7.78
C ASN A 172 -11.46 -34.19 -7.47
#